data_AF-A0A8S0Y131-F1
#
_entry.id   AF-A0A8S0Y131-F1
#
_cell.length_a   1.000
_cell.length_b   1.000
_cell.length_c   1.000
_cell.angle_alpha   90.00
_cell.angle_beta   90.00
_cell.angle_gamma   90.00
#
_symmetry.space_group_name_H-M   'P 1'
#
loop_
_entity.id
_entity.type
_entity.pdbx_description
1 polymer ?
#
loop_
_entity_poly.entity_id
_entity_poly.type
_entity_poly.pdbx_seq_one_letter_code
_entity_poly.pdbx_strand_id
1 'polypeptide(L)'
;MTPTSINDNSLAIWSALAAALLAALAVPLTLFPRLLLLLSDDATEPRTSLTHLEAFLALHFGLFLAALALALLLNVPSPKAPLPMSEDSKPTQPLLVPLTIVANVSAFLAWNDKNVGALASVVFVVDFVIGIWGLWAIVFANSGAISKTTGADKHTSAFIFGNKAAASSQKKIRRKGE
;
A
#
# COMPACT_ATOMS: atom_id res chain seq x y z
N MET A 1 10.15 34.41 11.26
CA MET A 1 8.88 33.65 11.22
C MET A 1 8.64 33.27 9.76
N THR A 2 9.06 32.07 9.34
CA THR A 2 8.98 31.67 7.93
C THR A 2 7.58 31.15 7.61
N PRO A 3 6.91 31.65 6.55
CA PRO A 3 5.51 31.34 6.23
C PRO A 3 5.25 29.89 5.78
N THR A 4 6.26 29.03 5.75
CA THR A 4 6.16 27.64 5.26
C THR A 4 5.65 26.66 6.33
N SER A 5 5.92 26.89 7.61
CA SER A 5 5.61 25.89 8.67
C SER A 5 4.13 25.77 9.03
N ILE A 6 3.32 26.79 8.75
CA ILE A 6 1.88 26.78 9.06
C ILE A 6 1.13 25.86 8.09
N ASN A 7 1.55 25.84 6.82
CA ASN A 7 0.90 25.04 5.78
C ASN A 7 1.16 23.54 5.98
N ASP A 8 2.40 23.16 6.34
CA ASP A 8 2.78 21.76 6.52
C ASP A 8 2.02 21.12 7.69
N ASN A 9 1.86 21.84 8.80
CA ASN A 9 1.08 21.36 9.94
C ASN A 9 -0.41 21.24 9.61
N SER A 10 -0.98 22.18 8.86
CA SER A 10 -2.39 22.10 8.46
C SER A 10 -2.65 20.89 7.55
N LEU A 11 -1.78 20.66 6.55
CA LEU A 11 -1.86 19.51 5.66
C LEU A 11 -1.73 18.18 6.41
N ALA A 12 -0.82 18.11 7.38
CA ALA A 12 -0.66 16.93 8.23
C ALA A 12 -1.91 16.65 9.09
N ILE A 13 -2.51 17.70 9.67
CA ILE A 13 -3.74 17.56 10.47
C ILE A 13 -4.91 17.11 9.59
N TRP A 14 -5.11 17.71 8.42
CA TRP A 14 -6.19 17.33 7.50
C TRP A 14 -6.04 15.91 6.96
N SER A 15 -4.83 15.50 6.61
CA SER A 15 -4.57 14.11 6.17
C SER A 15 -4.74 13.11 7.31
N ALA A 16 -4.32 13.44 8.54
CA ALA A 16 -4.55 12.60 9.72
C ALA A 16 -6.04 12.47 10.06
N LEU A 17 -6.81 13.57 9.97
CA LEU A 17 -8.26 13.55 10.17
C LEU A 17 -8.96 12.70 9.10
N ALA A 18 -8.58 12.85 7.84
CA ALA A 18 -9.13 12.03 6.75
C ALA A 18 -8.79 10.55 6.94
N ALA A 19 -7.55 10.22 7.31
CA ALA A 19 -7.13 8.86 7.61
C ALA A 19 -7.89 8.28 8.81
N ALA A 20 -8.09 9.06 9.87
CA ALA A 20 -8.86 8.67 11.05
C ALA A 20 -10.32 8.38 10.70
N LEU A 21 -10.95 9.20 9.87
CA LEU A 21 -12.32 8.98 9.41
C LEU A 21 -12.44 7.72 8.56
N LEU A 22 -11.52 7.51 7.63
CA LEU A 22 -11.48 6.30 6.79
C LEU A 22 -11.23 5.04 7.62
N ALA A 23 -10.35 5.10 8.62
CA ALA A 23 -10.09 4.00 9.54
C ALA A 23 -11.31 3.71 10.43
N ALA A 24 -11.97 4.76 10.94
CA ALA A 24 -13.19 4.65 11.74
C ALA A 24 -14.35 4.02 10.94
N LEU A 25 -14.36 4.17 9.61
CA LEU A 25 -15.32 3.49 8.74
C LEU A 25 -14.85 2.06 8.38
N ALA A 26 -13.56 1.85 8.10
CA ALA A 26 -13.00 0.55 7.73
C ALA A 26 -13.14 -0.51 8.84
N VAL A 27 -12.85 -0.14 10.09
CA VAL A 27 -12.90 -1.05 11.26
C VAL A 27 -14.27 -1.70 11.47
N PRO A 28 -15.39 -0.95 11.57
CA PRO A 28 -16.70 -1.55 11.74
C PRO A 28 -17.13 -2.38 10.54
N LEU A 29 -16.81 -1.96 9.31
CA LEU A 29 -17.15 -2.70 8.09
C LEU A 29 -16.42 -4.05 7.99
N THR A 30 -15.16 -4.11 8.45
CA THR A 30 -14.34 -5.34 8.39
C THR A 30 -14.58 -6.28 9.56
N LEU A 31 -14.64 -5.77 10.80
CA LEU A 31 -14.75 -6.58 12.02
C LEU A 31 -16.20 -6.87 12.42
N PHE A 32 -17.11 -5.95 12.17
CA PHE A 32 -18.50 -6.01 12.64
C PHE A 32 -19.48 -5.69 11.49
N PRO A 33 -19.56 -6.52 10.44
CA PRO A 33 -20.48 -6.27 9.32
C PRO A 33 -21.94 -6.16 9.79
N ARG A 34 -22.28 -6.76 10.96
CA ARG A 34 -23.59 -6.63 11.62
C ARG A 34 -23.98 -5.20 12.02
N LEU A 35 -23.03 -4.27 12.11
CA LEU A 35 -23.34 -2.85 12.32
C LEU A 35 -24.13 -2.25 11.16
N LEU A 36 -24.03 -2.83 9.95
CA LEU A 36 -24.88 -2.41 8.84
C LEU A 36 -26.36 -2.66 9.14
N LEU A 37 -26.71 -3.75 9.83
CA LEU A 37 -28.09 -4.03 10.23
C LEU A 37 -28.60 -3.00 11.24
N LEU A 38 -27.75 -2.56 12.17
CA LEU A 38 -28.11 -1.52 13.15
C LEU A 38 -28.36 -0.17 12.46
N LEU A 39 -27.56 0.16 11.46
CA LEU A 39 -27.68 1.41 10.71
C LEU A 39 -28.83 1.39 9.70
N SER A 40 -29.18 0.22 9.17
CA SER A 40 -30.24 0.03 8.20
C SER A 40 -31.56 -0.45 8.82
N ASP A 41 -31.66 -0.47 10.15
CA ASP A 41 -32.85 -0.97 10.83
C ASP A 41 -34.00 0.00 10.54
N ASP A 42 -34.99 -0.49 9.80
CA ASP A 42 -36.19 0.26 9.47
C ASP A 42 -37.32 -0.25 10.35
N ALA A 43 -38.06 0.66 10.97
CA ALA A 43 -39.04 0.33 12.01
C ALA A 43 -40.19 -0.57 11.49
N THR A 44 -40.33 -0.70 10.17
CA THR A 44 -41.36 -1.49 9.50
C THR A 44 -40.99 -2.95 9.28
N GLU A 45 -39.70 -3.29 9.06
CA GLU A 45 -39.25 -4.68 8.88
C GLU A 45 -37.84 -4.90 9.47
N PRO A 46 -37.74 -5.36 10.74
CA PRO A 46 -36.45 -5.55 11.38
C PRO A 46 -35.68 -6.71 10.73
N ARG A 47 -34.57 -6.39 10.07
CA ARG A 47 -33.70 -7.38 9.40
C ARG A 47 -32.77 -8.02 10.43
N THR A 48 -32.99 -9.31 10.72
CA THR A 48 -32.22 -10.07 11.72
C THR A 48 -30.94 -10.72 11.16
N SER A 49 -30.77 -10.76 9.84
CA SER A 49 -29.58 -11.34 9.20
C SER A 49 -29.12 -10.57 7.97
N LEU A 50 -27.81 -10.54 7.77
CA LEU A 50 -27.18 -9.97 6.57
C LEU A 50 -27.29 -10.96 5.42
N THR A 51 -27.52 -10.43 4.22
CA THR A 51 -27.34 -11.23 3.02
C THR A 51 -25.86 -11.53 2.81
N HIS A 52 -25.55 -12.68 2.20
CA HIS A 52 -24.17 -13.05 1.86
C HIS A 52 -23.49 -12.00 0.97
N LEU A 53 -24.26 -11.32 0.11
CA LEU A 53 -23.77 -10.24 -0.74
C LEU A 53 -23.39 -8.99 0.06
N GLU A 54 -24.24 -8.55 0.99
CA GLU A 54 -23.94 -7.39 1.85
C GLU A 54 -22.68 -7.63 2.69
N ALA A 55 -22.56 -8.82 3.30
CA ALA A 55 -21.39 -9.18 4.10
C ALA A 55 -20.11 -9.23 3.26
N PHE A 56 -20.18 -9.81 2.05
CA PHE A 56 -19.06 -9.86 1.12
C PHE A 56 -18.61 -8.46 0.70
N LEU A 57 -19.54 -7.61 0.27
CA LEU A 57 -19.23 -6.26 -0.19
C LEU A 57 -18.68 -5.39 0.95
N ALA A 58 -19.26 -5.49 2.15
CA ALA A 58 -18.82 -4.77 3.33
C ALA A 58 -17.37 -5.08 3.69
N LEU A 59 -17.00 -6.36 3.64
CA LEU A 59 -15.64 -6.81 3.92
C LEU A 59 -14.64 -6.24 2.91
N HIS A 60 -14.90 -6.38 1.62
CA HIS A 60 -13.99 -5.94 0.56
C HIS A 60 -13.85 -4.42 0.56
N PHE A 61 -14.97 -3.70 0.70
CA PHE A 61 -14.98 -2.24 0.80
C PHE A 61 -14.21 -1.75 2.03
N GLY A 62 -14.40 -2.39 3.19
CA GLY A 62 -13.68 -2.08 4.41
C GLY A 62 -12.16 -2.27 4.28
N LEU A 63 -11.71 -3.34 3.60
CA LEU A 63 -10.29 -3.57 3.32
C LEU A 63 -9.69 -2.46 2.44
N PHE A 64 -10.37 -2.04 1.38
CA PHE A 64 -9.90 -0.96 0.52
C PHE A 64 -9.87 0.41 1.23
N LEU A 65 -10.83 0.69 2.11
CA LEU A 65 -10.79 1.88 2.95
C LEU A 65 -9.61 1.86 3.92
N ALA A 66 -9.29 0.70 4.49
CA ALA A 66 -8.09 0.55 5.33
C ALA A 66 -6.81 0.79 4.52
N ALA A 67 -6.74 0.30 3.27
CA ALA A 67 -5.62 0.57 2.37
C ALA A 67 -5.44 2.08 2.13
N LEU A 68 -6.54 2.78 1.88
CA LEU A 68 -6.54 4.23 1.64
C LEU A 68 -6.12 5.00 2.90
N ALA A 69 -6.62 4.61 4.08
CA ALA A 69 -6.23 5.21 5.35
C ALA A 69 -4.72 5.04 5.62
N LEU A 70 -4.18 3.84 5.36
CA LEU A 70 -2.74 3.59 5.48
C LEU A 70 -1.93 4.41 4.47
N ALA A 71 -2.37 4.50 3.22
CA ALA A 71 -1.68 5.30 2.21
C ALA A 71 -1.62 6.79 2.58
N LEU A 72 -2.72 7.33 3.14
CA LEU A 72 -2.74 8.70 3.63
C LEU A 72 -1.79 8.89 4.81
N LEU A 73 -1.76 7.95 5.76
CA LEU A 73 -0.87 8.02 6.92
C LEU A 73 0.61 7.97 6.51
N LEU A 74 0.94 7.14 5.51
CA LEU A 74 2.30 7.01 4.99
C LEU A 74 2.73 8.22 4.15
N ASN A 75 1.78 9.00 3.63
CA ASN A 75 2.05 10.18 2.80
C ASN A 75 2.12 11.49 3.61
N VAL A 76 1.85 11.48 4.93
CA VAL A 76 1.93 12.69 5.76
C VAL A 76 3.38 13.20 5.79
N PRO A 77 3.66 14.44 5.34
CA PRO A 77 4.99 15.03 5.48
C PRO A 77 5.35 15.14 6.95
N SER A 78 6.28 14.30 7.42
CA SER A 78 6.74 14.36 8.82
C SER A 78 7.56 15.63 9.03
N PRO A 79 7.22 16.51 10.00
CA PRO A 79 7.89 17.80 10.17
C PRO A 79 9.36 17.74 10.63
N LYS A 80 9.93 16.57 10.94
CA LYS A 80 11.31 16.46 11.42
C LYS A 80 11.95 15.13 11.01
N ALA A 81 12.78 15.16 9.98
CA ALA A 81 13.92 14.24 9.88
C ALA A 81 15.20 15.06 10.14
N PRO A 82 15.96 14.80 11.22
CA PRO A 82 17.22 15.49 11.52
C PRO A 82 18.38 15.10 10.60
N LEU A 83 18.12 14.26 9.61
CA LEU A 83 19.14 13.72 8.71
C LEU A 83 18.91 14.32 7.32
N PRO A 84 19.97 14.70 6.58
CA PRO A 84 19.82 15.09 5.18
C PRO A 84 19.30 13.87 4.44
N MET A 85 17.97 13.79 4.29
CA MET A 85 17.36 12.85 3.36
C MET A 85 17.88 13.23 2.00
N SER A 86 18.64 12.32 1.38
CA SER A 86 19.05 12.48 0.00
C SER A 86 17.82 12.85 -0.82
N GLU A 87 17.86 13.97 -1.54
CA GLU A 87 16.79 14.53 -2.39
C GLU A 87 16.27 13.57 -3.49
N ASP A 88 16.72 12.32 -3.49
CA ASP A 88 16.54 11.34 -4.56
C ASP A 88 15.77 10.10 -4.07
N SER A 89 14.70 10.37 -3.32
CA SER A 89 13.64 9.39 -3.07
C SER A 89 12.64 9.52 -4.20
N LYS A 90 12.84 8.75 -5.28
CA LYS A 90 11.87 8.69 -6.40
C LYS A 90 10.45 8.58 -5.84
N PRO A 91 9.47 9.34 -6.38
CA PRO A 91 8.10 9.34 -5.90
C PRO A 91 7.48 7.96 -6.13
N THR A 92 7.61 7.10 -5.13
CA THR A 92 6.84 5.85 -5.10
C THR A 92 5.43 6.26 -4.71
N GLN A 93 4.46 5.97 -5.57
CA GLN A 93 3.06 6.24 -5.31
C GLN A 93 2.70 5.62 -3.93
N PRO A 94 2.30 6.40 -2.92
CA PRO A 94 2.14 5.93 -1.54
C PRO A 94 1.03 4.89 -1.39
N LEU A 95 0.12 4.86 -2.36
CA LEU A 95 -0.96 3.86 -2.46
C LEU A 95 -0.47 2.49 -2.93
N LEU A 96 0.69 2.40 -3.59
CA LEU A 96 1.11 1.21 -4.31
C LEU A 96 1.33 0.02 -3.37
N VAL A 97 1.99 0.24 -2.23
CA VAL A 97 2.23 -0.80 -1.21
C VAL A 97 0.93 -1.22 -0.50
N PRO A 98 0.13 -0.32 0.10
CA PRO A 98 -1.08 -0.74 0.79
C PRO A 98 -2.12 -1.35 -0.16
N LEU A 99 -2.26 -0.82 -1.39
CA LEU A 99 -3.22 -1.34 -2.37
C LEU A 99 -2.85 -2.74 -2.84
N THR A 100 -1.56 -3.02 -3.06
CA THR A 100 -1.12 -4.36 -3.49
C THR A 100 -1.35 -5.41 -2.43
N ILE A 101 -1.03 -5.11 -1.17
CA ILE A 101 -1.27 -6.03 -0.07
C ILE A 101 -2.76 -6.31 0.05
N VAL A 102 -3.58 -5.25 0.06
CA VAL A 102 -5.03 -5.39 0.20
C VAL A 102 -5.65 -6.10 -0.99
N ALA A 103 -5.26 -5.81 -2.23
CA ALA A 103 -5.76 -6.50 -3.42
C ALA A 103 -5.43 -8.00 -3.39
N ASN A 104 -4.23 -8.40 -2.96
CA ASN A 104 -3.88 -9.82 -2.84
C ASN A 104 -4.70 -10.52 -1.73
N VAL A 105 -4.90 -9.87 -0.58
CA VAL A 105 -5.74 -10.40 0.51
C VAL A 105 -7.20 -10.51 0.06
N SER A 106 -7.71 -9.47 -0.60
CA SER A 106 -9.06 -9.40 -1.16
C SER A 106 -9.30 -10.51 -2.18
N ALA A 107 -8.38 -10.72 -3.11
CA ALA A 107 -8.41 -11.84 -4.05
C ALA A 107 -8.45 -13.19 -3.31
N PHE A 108 -7.58 -13.40 -2.31
CA PHE A 108 -7.58 -14.64 -1.54
C PHE A 108 -8.90 -14.89 -0.82
N LEU A 109 -9.51 -13.86 -0.23
CA LEU A 109 -10.80 -13.98 0.45
C LEU A 109 -11.94 -14.24 -0.54
N ALA A 110 -11.96 -13.53 -1.67
CA ALA A 110 -12.94 -13.73 -2.74
C ALA A 110 -12.90 -15.15 -3.31
N TRP A 111 -11.71 -15.74 -3.45
CA TRP A 111 -11.56 -17.13 -3.91
C TRP A 111 -12.15 -18.15 -2.92
N ASN A 112 -12.09 -17.87 -1.63
CA ASN A 112 -12.60 -18.78 -0.59
C ASN A 112 -14.12 -18.67 -0.37
N ASP A 113 -14.75 -17.57 -0.81
CA ASP A 113 -16.19 -17.39 -0.65
C ASP A 113 -16.97 -18.08 -1.79
N LYS A 114 -17.82 -19.05 -1.43
CA LYS A 114 -18.67 -19.79 -2.37
C LYS A 114 -20.12 -19.29 -2.39
N ASN A 115 -20.48 -18.38 -1.49
CA ASN A 115 -21.88 -18.00 -1.25
C ASN A 115 -22.37 -16.93 -2.24
N VAL A 116 -21.46 -16.21 -2.88
CA VAL A 116 -21.77 -15.06 -3.77
C VAL A 116 -21.65 -15.44 -5.26
N GLY A 117 -21.33 -16.70 -5.57
CA GLY A 117 -21.31 -17.23 -6.93
C GLY A 117 -20.33 -16.50 -7.86
N ALA A 118 -20.80 -16.04 -9.03
CA ALA A 118 -19.96 -15.42 -10.06
C ALA A 118 -19.36 -14.05 -9.66
N LEU A 119 -19.95 -13.34 -8.70
CA LEU A 119 -19.38 -12.08 -8.22
C LEU A 119 -18.03 -12.29 -7.54
N ALA A 120 -17.91 -13.36 -6.75
CA ALA A 120 -16.67 -13.70 -6.06
C ALA A 120 -15.54 -13.99 -7.07
N SER A 121 -15.83 -14.66 -8.18
CA SER A 121 -14.82 -14.93 -9.22
C SER A 121 -14.41 -13.67 -9.98
N VAL A 122 -15.32 -12.74 -10.26
CA VAL A 122 -15.00 -11.45 -10.89
C VAL A 122 -14.08 -10.63 -9.99
N VAL A 123 -14.43 -10.48 -8.70
CA VAL A 123 -13.62 -9.74 -7.72
C VAL A 123 -12.24 -10.38 -7.59
N PHE A 124 -12.17 -11.71 -7.50
CA PHE A 124 -10.91 -12.44 -7.50
C PHE A 124 -10.02 -12.09 -8.69
N VAL A 125 -10.54 -12.18 -9.92
CA VAL A 125 -9.75 -11.92 -11.14
C VAL A 125 -9.24 -10.49 -11.18
N VAL A 126 -10.10 -9.52 -10.88
CA VAL A 126 -9.73 -8.09 -10.89
C VAL A 126 -8.66 -7.81 -9.85
N ASP A 127 -8.88 -8.23 -8.61
CA ASP A 127 -7.95 -7.97 -7.51
C ASP A 127 -6.62 -8.71 -7.70
N PHE A 128 -6.65 -9.91 -8.27
CA PHE A 128 -5.44 -10.67 -8.57
C PHE A 128 -4.59 -10.01 -9.65
N VAL A 129 -5.20 -9.47 -10.71
CA VAL A 129 -4.48 -8.72 -11.76
C VAL A 129 -3.82 -7.47 -11.18
N ILE A 130 -4.56 -6.71 -10.37
CA ILE A 130 -4.04 -5.50 -9.69
C ILE A 130 -2.92 -5.88 -8.72
N GLY A 131 -3.10 -6.95 -7.94
CA GLY A 131 -2.15 -7.47 -6.98
C GLY A 131 -0.83 -7.91 -7.62
N ILE A 132 -0.88 -8.68 -8.70
CA ILE A 132 0.31 -9.11 -9.47
C ILE A 132 0.99 -7.91 -10.11
N TRP A 133 0.23 -7.04 -10.77
CA TRP A 133 0.77 -5.86 -11.43
C TRP A 133 1.51 -4.96 -10.44
N GLY A 134 0.91 -4.70 -9.28
CA GLY A 134 1.55 -3.86 -8.29
C GLY A 134 2.70 -4.58 -7.56
N LEU A 135 2.66 -5.90 -7.34
CA LEU A 135 3.82 -6.68 -6.88
C LEU A 135 4.99 -6.55 -7.86
N TRP A 136 4.72 -6.68 -9.15
CA TRP A 136 5.70 -6.43 -10.20
C TRP A 136 6.25 -5.00 -10.11
N ALA A 137 5.39 -4.00 -9.91
CA ALA A 137 5.83 -2.61 -9.74
C ALA A 137 6.70 -2.42 -8.48
N ILE A 138 6.37 -3.03 -7.34
CA ILE A 138 7.21 -2.96 -6.12
C ILE A 138 8.61 -3.54 -6.39
N VAL A 139 8.67 -4.71 -7.02
CA VAL A 139 9.93 -5.44 -7.22
C VAL A 139 10.79 -4.79 -8.30
N PHE A 140 10.18 -4.37 -9.42
CA PHE A 140 10.91 -3.99 -10.62
C PHE A 140 10.91 -2.49 -10.91
N ALA A 141 9.90 -1.73 -10.47
CA ALA A 141 9.85 -0.29 -10.76
C ALA A 141 10.89 0.51 -9.96
N ASN A 142 11.37 -0.02 -8.81
CA ASN A 142 12.43 0.60 -8.02
C ASN A 142 13.84 0.11 -8.39
N SER A 143 14.05 -0.37 -9.62
CA SER A 143 15.39 -0.66 -10.15
C SER A 143 16.15 0.65 -10.40
N GLY A 144 16.64 1.26 -9.33
CA GLY A 144 17.64 2.32 -9.41
C GLY A 144 18.86 1.76 -10.12
N ALA A 145 19.07 2.15 -11.37
CA ALA A 145 20.18 1.73 -12.23
C ALA A 145 21.56 1.95 -11.59
N ILE A 146 21.67 2.79 -10.54
CA ILE A 146 22.94 3.15 -9.92
C ILE A 146 22.93 2.76 -8.43
N SER A 147 23.99 2.08 -7.99
CA SER A 147 24.19 1.68 -6.60
C SER A 147 24.49 2.89 -5.72
N LYS A 148 23.64 3.15 -4.72
CA LYS A 148 23.80 4.24 -3.75
C LYS A 148 25.06 4.11 -2.89
N THR A 149 25.56 2.88 -2.68
CA THR A 149 26.74 2.62 -1.83
C THR A 149 28.07 2.69 -2.59
N THR A 150 28.07 2.42 -3.89
CA THR A 150 29.29 2.31 -4.70
C THR A 150 29.36 3.24 -5.91
N GLY A 151 28.24 3.87 -6.28
CA GLY A 151 28.07 4.69 -7.48
C GLY A 151 28.15 3.90 -8.79
N ALA A 152 28.20 2.57 -8.71
CA ALA A 152 28.34 1.69 -9.86
C ALA A 152 26.97 1.32 -10.44
N ASP A 153 26.90 1.22 -11.77
CA ASP A 153 25.72 0.73 -12.47
C ASP A 153 25.35 -0.68 -11.98
N LYS A 154 24.15 -0.83 -11.42
CA LYS A 154 23.62 -2.08 -10.88
C LYS A 154 23.33 -3.10 -11.97
N HIS A 155 23.11 -2.68 -13.22
CA HIS A 155 22.95 -3.59 -14.35
C HIS A 155 24.25 -4.36 -14.66
N THR A 156 25.40 -3.89 -14.16
CA THR A 156 26.71 -4.58 -14.25
C THR A 156 27.19 -5.15 -12.92
N SER A 157 26.35 -5.10 -11.88
CA SER A 157 26.71 -5.58 -10.55
C SER A 157 26.55 -7.11 -10.46
N ALA A 158 27.47 -7.76 -9.75
CA ALA A 158 27.53 -9.20 -9.54
C ALA A 158 26.39 -9.71 -8.61
N PHE A 159 25.14 -9.43 -8.95
CA PHE A 159 24.01 -9.90 -8.14
C PHE A 159 23.76 -11.38 -8.45
N ILE A 160 23.78 -12.19 -7.39
CA ILE A 160 23.60 -13.65 -7.33
C ILE A 160 24.74 -14.51 -7.90
N PHE A 161 25.46 -14.09 -8.93
CA PHE A 161 26.67 -14.79 -9.39
C PHE A 161 27.87 -13.85 -9.32
N GLY A 162 28.89 -14.24 -8.55
CA GLY A 162 30.10 -13.46 -8.27
C GLY A 162 30.92 -13.15 -9.52
N ASN A 163 30.51 -12.16 -10.30
CA ASN A 163 31.23 -11.69 -11.48
C ASN A 163 32.43 -10.84 -11.07
N LYS A 164 33.65 -11.33 -11.34
CA LYS A 164 34.91 -10.61 -11.09
C LYS A 164 35.08 -9.36 -11.98
N ALA A 165 34.36 -9.29 -13.10
CA ALA A 165 34.36 -8.14 -14.01
C ALA A 165 33.39 -7.02 -13.59
N ALA A 166 32.65 -7.17 -12.48
CA ALA A 166 31.76 -6.13 -12.02
C ALA A 166 32.52 -4.83 -11.69
N ALA A 167 31.95 -3.68 -12.03
CA ALA A 167 32.58 -2.39 -11.80
C ALA A 167 32.90 -2.15 -10.30
N SER A 168 32.13 -2.74 -9.39
CA SER A 168 32.36 -2.68 -7.94
C SER A 168 33.58 -3.49 -7.48
N SER A 169 33.85 -4.67 -8.07
CA SER A 169 35.03 -5.47 -7.74
C SER A 169 36.30 -4.83 -8.29
N GLN A 170 36.26 -4.28 -9.50
CA GLN A 170 37.39 -3.54 -10.08
C GLN A 170 37.73 -2.29 -9.27
N LYS A 171 36.73 -1.52 -8.83
CA LYS A 171 36.94 -0.34 -7.98
C LYS A 171 37.55 -0.70 -6.61
N LYS A 172 37.18 -1.87 -6.04
CA LYS A 172 37.77 -2.38 -4.79
C LYS A 172 39.23 -2.82 -4.97
N ILE A 173 39.58 -3.43 -6.11
CA ILE A 173 40.96 -3.81 -6.43
C ILE A 173 41.83 -2.56 -6.61
N ARG A 174 41.33 -1.54 -7.33
CA ARG A 174 42.06 -0.29 -7.56
C ARG A 174 42.42 0.45 -6.26
N ARG A 175 41.49 0.49 -5.28
CA ARG A 175 41.72 1.09 -3.95
C ARG A 175 42.69 0.31 -3.04
N LYS A 176 43.02 -0.94 -3.35
CA LYS A 176 43.95 -1.76 -2.55
C LYS A 176 45.38 -1.77 -3.11
N GLY A 177 45.58 -1.24 -4.32
CA GLY A 177 46.87 -1.13 -4.98
C GLY A 177 47.50 0.28 -4.90
N GLU A 178 46.78 1.24 -4.32
CA GLU A 178 47.32 2.50 -3.77
C GLU A 178 47.55 2.31 -2.26
#